data_AF-A0A7C2HRN1-F1
#
_entry.id   AF-A0A7C2HRN1-F1
#
_cell.length_a   1.000
_cell.length_b   1.000
_cell.length_c   1.000
_cell.angle_alpha   90.00
_cell.angle_beta   90.00
_cell.angle_gamma   90.00
#
_symmetry.space_group_name_H-M   'P 1'
#
loop_
_entity.id
_entity.type
_entity.pdbx_description
1 polymer ?
#
loop_
_entity_poly.entity_id
_entity_poly.type
_entity_poly.pdbx_seq_one_letter_code
_entity_poly.pdbx_strand_id
1 'polypeptide(L)'
;MGASLRDDRPRGGRRPVPVGACPSCGNASPEGARFCASCGASLVRACPTCGAEPPEAARFCPSCGTAIAEREPVAPGRERRLVTVLFADVTGSTGLGERLDPERLQEVLGTCFAAMREEIEAEGGTVEKFIGDAIVAVFGVPVAHEDDPSDRAARARSRGLRAAPGAVGARPDRARSRRGAARPRPRR
;
A
#
# COMPACT_ATOMS: atom_id res chain seq x y z
N MET A 1 65.83 26.62 -2.15
CA MET A 1 65.59 25.53 -3.13
C MET A 1 64.85 24.43 -2.40
N GLY A 2 63.54 24.31 -2.61
CA GLY A 2 62.68 23.36 -1.93
C GLY A 2 61.36 23.28 -2.67
N ALA A 3 61.37 22.63 -3.84
CA ALA A 3 60.17 22.40 -4.62
C ALA A 3 59.45 21.18 -4.05
N SER A 4 58.33 21.42 -3.36
CA SER A 4 57.41 20.37 -2.91
C SER A 4 56.95 19.53 -4.09
N LEU A 5 57.32 18.25 -4.06
CA LEU A 5 56.70 17.18 -4.84
C LEU A 5 55.20 17.19 -4.57
N ARG A 6 54.42 17.59 -5.57
CA ARG A 6 52.96 17.43 -5.57
C ARG A 6 52.65 16.00 -5.96
N ASP A 7 52.21 15.25 -4.97
CA ASP A 7 51.62 13.91 -5.07
C ASP A 7 50.32 14.01 -5.89
N ASP A 8 50.40 13.80 -7.20
CA ASP A 8 49.26 13.80 -8.12
C ASP A 8 48.55 12.43 -8.03
N ARG A 9 47.84 12.20 -6.91
CA ARG A 9 46.90 11.10 -6.79
C ARG A 9 45.64 11.43 -7.60
N PRO A 10 45.19 10.55 -8.52
CA PRO A 10 43.94 10.77 -9.23
C PRO A 10 42.79 10.69 -8.22
N ARG A 11 42.02 11.78 -8.13
CA ARG A 11 40.81 11.86 -7.32
C ARG A 11 39.75 10.93 -7.92
N GLY A 12 39.73 9.67 -7.44
CA GLY A 12 38.55 8.82 -7.54
C GLY A 12 37.38 9.53 -6.85
N GLY A 13 36.38 9.94 -7.63
CA GLY A 13 35.30 10.73 -7.05
C GLY A 13 34.22 11.16 -8.03
N ARG A 14 33.45 10.17 -8.52
CA ARG A 14 31.98 10.09 -8.54
C ARG A 14 31.60 9.02 -9.55
N ARG A 15 31.03 7.91 -9.07
CA ARG A 15 30.27 6.96 -9.90
C ARG A 15 28.79 7.29 -9.67
N PRO A 16 28.12 8.07 -10.52
CA PRO A 16 26.69 8.29 -10.39
C PRO A 16 25.92 7.19 -11.13
N VAL A 17 25.20 6.42 -10.33
CA VAL A 17 23.85 5.84 -10.48
C VAL A 17 23.42 5.18 -11.80
N PRO A 18 22.94 3.91 -11.79
CA PRO A 18 22.24 3.33 -12.93
C PRO A 18 20.81 3.87 -12.97
N VAL A 19 20.33 4.40 -14.10
CA VAL A 19 18.88 4.59 -14.25
C VAL A 19 18.38 4.45 -15.68
N GLY A 20 17.56 3.41 -15.87
CA GLY A 20 16.85 3.10 -17.11
C GLY A 20 17.54 1.98 -17.90
N ALA A 21 17.03 0.75 -17.77
CA ALA A 21 17.35 -0.29 -18.74
C ALA A 21 16.65 0.04 -20.06
N CYS A 22 17.34 -0.17 -21.19
CA CYS A 22 16.71 -0.07 -22.49
C CYS A 22 15.54 -1.07 -22.57
N PRO A 23 14.31 -0.66 -22.92
CA PRO A 23 13.16 -1.56 -22.99
C PRO A 23 13.27 -2.59 -24.13
N SER A 24 14.18 -2.36 -25.08
CA SER A 24 14.39 -3.25 -26.23
C SER A 24 15.45 -4.33 -25.96
N CYS A 25 16.59 -3.98 -25.35
CA CYS A 25 17.71 -4.92 -25.15
C CYS A 25 18.13 -5.14 -23.69
N GLY A 26 17.55 -4.39 -22.75
CA GLY A 26 17.85 -4.51 -21.31
C GLY A 26 19.16 -3.87 -20.87
N ASN A 27 20.01 -3.35 -21.77
CA ASN A 27 21.27 -2.73 -21.39
C ASN A 27 21.06 -1.44 -20.61
N ALA A 28 21.94 -1.18 -19.63
CA ALA A 28 21.93 0.07 -18.88
C ALA A 28 22.11 1.26 -19.81
N SER A 29 21.28 2.29 -19.62
CA SER A 29 21.36 3.54 -20.36
C SER A 29 21.71 4.68 -19.42
N PRO A 30 22.56 5.64 -19.83
CA PRO A 30 22.86 6.81 -19.03
C PRO A 30 21.65 7.76 -18.96
N GLU A 31 21.54 8.53 -17.89
CA GLU A 31 20.49 9.52 -17.70
C GLU A 31 20.54 10.57 -18.83
N GLY A 32 19.39 10.84 -19.45
CA GLY A 32 19.29 11.76 -20.60
C GLY A 32 19.71 11.17 -21.96
N ALA A 33 20.06 9.87 -22.04
CA ALA A 33 20.35 9.23 -23.32
C ALA A 33 19.11 9.19 -24.22
N ARG A 34 19.24 9.69 -25.45
CA ARG A 34 18.16 9.65 -26.46
C ARG A 34 18.07 8.31 -27.19
N PHE A 35 19.19 7.60 -27.29
CA PHE A 35 19.31 6.30 -27.95
C PHE A 35 20.17 5.34 -27.11
N CYS A 36 19.91 4.04 -27.22
CA CYS A 36 20.72 3.01 -26.59
C CYS A 36 22.06 2.83 -27.31
N ALA A 37 23.18 2.98 -26.60
CA ALA A 37 24.52 2.78 -27.16
C ALA A 37 24.84 1.32 -27.55
N SER A 38 24.01 0.37 -27.13
CA SER A 38 24.20 -1.06 -27.41
C SER A 38 23.38 -1.55 -28.61
N CYS A 39 22.09 -1.20 -28.69
CA CYS A 39 21.20 -1.69 -29.76
C CYS A 39 20.62 -0.59 -30.67
N GLY A 40 20.88 0.69 -30.40
CA GLY A 40 20.38 1.81 -31.21
C GLY A 40 18.91 2.18 -30.99
N ALA A 41 18.17 1.49 -30.12
CA ALA A 41 16.77 1.82 -29.86
C ALA A 41 16.60 3.23 -29.26
N SER A 42 15.57 3.95 -29.71
CA SER A 42 15.18 5.24 -29.15
C SER A 42 14.67 5.07 -27.71
N LEU A 43 15.20 5.85 -26.78
CA LEU A 43 14.84 5.83 -25.36
C LEU A 43 13.91 6.99 -24.98
N VAL A 44 13.76 7.96 -25.88
CA VAL A 44 12.81 9.07 -25.74
C VAL A 44 11.42 8.64 -26.18
N ARG A 45 10.41 9.10 -25.43
CA ARG A 45 9.00 8.94 -25.82
C ARG A 45 8.78 9.74 -27.09
N ALA A 46 8.48 9.06 -28.19
CA ALA A 46 8.07 9.67 -29.44
C ALA A 46 6.56 9.48 -29.66
N CYS A 47 5.93 10.42 -30.32
CA CYS A 47 4.56 10.25 -30.79
C CYS A 47 4.50 9.06 -31.77
N PRO A 48 3.60 8.09 -31.59
CA PRO A 48 3.51 6.93 -32.47
C PRO A 48 3.05 7.29 -33.89
N THR A 49 2.40 8.44 -34.05
CA THR A 49 1.85 8.90 -35.33
C THR A 49 2.85 9.71 -36.14
N CYS A 50 3.51 10.71 -35.53
CA CYS A 50 4.37 11.66 -36.26
C CYS A 50 5.85 11.66 -35.82
N GLY A 51 6.21 10.87 -34.81
CA GLY A 51 7.59 10.79 -34.31
C GLY A 51 8.08 12.00 -33.49
N ALA A 52 7.26 13.04 -33.32
CA ALA A 52 7.62 14.19 -32.48
C ALA A 52 7.83 13.77 -31.03
N GLU A 53 8.79 14.39 -30.34
CA GLU A 53 9.03 14.18 -28.90
C GLU A 53 8.09 15.09 -28.09
N PRO A 54 6.99 14.57 -27.53
CA PRO A 54 6.15 15.32 -26.62
C PRO A 54 6.90 15.68 -25.33
N PRO A 55 6.60 16.84 -24.70
CA PRO A 55 7.05 17.10 -23.35
C PRO A 55 6.50 16.05 -22.37
N GLU A 56 7.19 15.85 -21.25
CA GLU A 56 6.90 14.75 -20.31
C GLU A 56 5.45 14.73 -19.82
N ALA A 57 4.86 15.91 -19.59
CA ALA A 57 3.48 16.07 -19.12
C ALA A 57 2.42 16.12 -20.25
N ALA A 58 2.80 16.03 -21.53
CA ALA A 58 1.83 16.13 -22.62
C ALA A 58 0.95 14.88 -22.72
N ARG A 59 -0.37 15.13 -22.65
CA ARG A 59 -1.45 14.18 -22.96
C ARG A 59 -1.71 14.06 -24.46
N PHE A 60 -1.43 15.11 -25.22
CA PHE A 60 -1.60 15.17 -26.67
C PHE A 60 -0.31 15.65 -27.33
N CYS A 61 -0.03 15.15 -28.53
CA CYS A 61 1.11 15.59 -29.32
C CYS A 61 0.92 17.06 -29.74
N PRO A 62 1.86 17.96 -29.40
CA PRO A 62 1.77 19.37 -29.81
C PRO A 62 1.91 19.56 -31.33
N SER A 63 2.43 18.56 -32.05
CA SER A 63 2.64 18.63 -33.50
C SER A 63 1.47 18.10 -34.33
N CYS A 64 0.76 17.06 -33.86
CA CYS A 64 -0.28 16.41 -34.68
C CYS A 64 -1.59 16.11 -33.93
N GLY A 65 -1.69 16.47 -32.65
CA GLY A 65 -2.90 16.27 -31.84
C GLY A 65 -3.18 14.83 -31.39
N THR A 66 -2.37 13.84 -31.80
CA THR A 66 -2.55 12.43 -31.35
C THR A 66 -2.45 12.33 -29.83
N ALA A 67 -3.40 11.65 -29.20
CA ALA A 67 -3.34 11.32 -27.77
C ALA A 67 -2.15 10.38 -27.49
N ILE A 68 -1.33 10.72 -26.52
CA ILE A 68 -0.14 9.94 -26.17
C ILE A 68 -0.42 9.31 -24.81
N ALA A 69 -0.49 7.98 -24.77
CA ALA A 69 -0.90 7.20 -23.60
C ALA A 69 -0.17 7.67 -22.33
N GLU A 70 -0.93 8.01 -21.29
CA GLU A 70 -0.41 8.44 -20.00
C GLU A 70 0.54 7.37 -19.46
N ARG A 71 1.72 7.77 -18.98
CA ARG A 71 2.55 6.88 -18.17
C ARG A 71 1.69 6.53 -16.96
N GLU A 72 1.46 5.23 -16.70
CA GLU A 72 0.77 4.85 -15.47
C GLU A 72 1.43 5.60 -14.30
N PRO A 73 0.65 6.30 -13.46
CA PRO A 73 1.21 7.07 -12.37
C PRO A 73 2.11 6.14 -11.56
N VAL A 74 3.36 6.57 -11.37
CA VAL A 74 4.30 5.88 -10.49
C VAL A 74 3.57 5.66 -9.17
N ALA A 75 3.31 4.39 -8.83
CA ALA A 75 2.56 4.04 -7.64
C ALA A 75 3.09 4.87 -6.45
N PRO A 76 2.22 5.57 -5.70
CA PRO A 76 2.66 6.48 -4.65
C PRO A 76 3.64 5.73 -3.73
N GLY A 77 4.81 6.34 -3.52
CA GLY A 77 5.89 5.75 -2.74
C GLY A 77 5.39 5.24 -1.39
N ARG A 78 6.07 4.23 -0.83
CA ARG A 78 5.74 3.62 0.47
C ARG A 78 5.46 4.68 1.54
N GLU A 79 4.18 4.98 1.76
CA GLU A 79 3.75 5.92 2.78
C GLU A 79 3.53 5.19 4.10
N ARG A 80 4.11 5.72 5.18
CA ARG A 80 3.86 5.23 6.54
C ARG A 80 2.63 5.94 7.06
N ARG A 81 1.53 5.21 7.21
CA ARG A 81 0.28 5.76 7.75
C ARG A 81 0.10 5.30 9.20
N LEU A 82 -0.34 6.22 10.06
CA LEU A 82 -0.81 5.87 11.40
C LEU A 82 -2.11 5.09 11.23
N VAL A 83 -2.20 3.93 11.88
CA VAL A 83 -3.42 3.13 11.92
C VAL A 83 -3.76 2.81 13.36
N THR A 84 -5.02 2.47 13.60
CA THR A 84 -5.43 1.84 14.85
C THR A 84 -5.87 0.43 14.54
N VAL A 85 -5.35 -0.54 15.29
CA VAL A 85 -5.78 -1.94 15.19
C VAL A 85 -6.69 -2.22 16.37
N LEU A 86 -7.91 -2.65 16.08
CA LEU A 86 -8.87 -3.11 17.08
C LEU A 86 -8.79 -4.63 17.13
N PHE A 87 -8.46 -5.15 18.31
CA PHE A 87 -8.65 -6.56 18.65
C PHE A 87 -9.90 -6.66 19.50
N ALA A 88 -10.83 -7.53 19.14
CA ALA A 88 -12.03 -7.83 19.91
C ALA A 88 -12.19 -9.34 20.03
N ASP A 89 -12.64 -9.81 21.18
CA ASP A 89 -12.83 -11.24 21.47
C ASP A 89 -14.13 -11.46 22.25
N VAL A 90 -14.81 -12.59 22.00
CA VAL A 90 -16.08 -12.93 22.66
C VAL A 90 -15.79 -13.53 24.04
N THR A 91 -16.10 -12.79 25.11
CA THR A 91 -15.87 -13.28 26.47
C THR A 91 -16.73 -14.49 26.78
N GLY A 92 -16.11 -15.54 27.34
CA GLY A 92 -16.81 -16.77 27.72
C GLY A 92 -17.01 -17.77 26.58
N SER A 93 -16.44 -17.49 25.40
CA SER A 93 -16.36 -18.38 24.23
C SER A 93 -15.78 -19.75 24.57
N THR A 94 -14.72 -19.83 25.39
CA THR A 94 -14.05 -21.08 25.77
C THR A 94 -15.02 -22.00 26.51
N GLY A 95 -15.71 -21.49 27.52
CA GLY A 95 -16.71 -22.28 28.25
C GLY A 95 -17.95 -22.58 27.42
N LEU A 96 -18.31 -21.74 26.45
CA LEU A 96 -19.37 -22.05 25.48
C LEU A 96 -18.95 -23.21 24.57
N GLY A 97 -17.70 -23.24 24.10
CA GLY A 97 -17.19 -24.30 23.22
C GLY A 97 -17.03 -25.65 23.92
N GLU A 98 -16.94 -25.67 25.25
CA GLU A 98 -16.96 -26.92 26.04
C GLU A 98 -18.38 -27.50 26.20
N ARG A 99 -19.42 -26.66 26.11
CA ARG A 99 -20.82 -27.05 26.38
C ARG A 99 -21.67 -27.18 25.12
N LEU A 100 -21.31 -26.46 24.07
CA LEU A 100 -22.02 -26.44 22.80
C LEU A 100 -21.29 -27.31 21.80
N ASP A 101 -22.06 -27.96 20.94
CA ASP A 101 -21.50 -28.56 19.74
C ASP A 101 -20.89 -27.48 18.81
N PRO A 102 -19.95 -27.87 17.93
CA PRO A 102 -19.23 -26.91 17.09
C PRO A 102 -20.13 -26.08 16.17
N GLU A 103 -21.24 -26.65 15.69
CA GLU A 103 -22.17 -25.99 14.77
C GLU A 103 -22.91 -24.87 15.52
N ARG A 104 -23.41 -25.18 16.71
CA ARG A 104 -24.08 -24.19 17.56
C ARG A 104 -23.15 -23.10 18.07
N LEU A 105 -21.90 -23.44 18.38
CA LEU A 105 -20.88 -22.45 18.74
C LEU A 105 -20.61 -21.49 17.57
N GLN A 106 -20.49 -22.02 16.34
CA GLN A 106 -20.27 -21.21 15.14
C GLN A 106 -21.43 -20.24 14.87
N GLU A 107 -22.68 -20.66 15.09
CA GLU A 107 -23.85 -19.78 14.96
C GLU A 107 -23.83 -18.60 15.95
N VAL A 108 -23.47 -18.87 17.21
CA VAL A 108 -23.38 -17.85 18.26
C VAL A 108 -22.26 -16.86 17.95
N LEU A 109 -21.06 -17.37 17.62
CA LEU A 109 -19.92 -16.52 17.24
C LEU A 109 -20.21 -15.72 15.96
N GLY A 110 -20.84 -16.35 14.97
CA GLY A 110 -21.23 -15.70 13.72
C GLY A 110 -22.17 -14.51 13.94
N THR A 111 -23.13 -14.66 14.85
CA THR A 111 -24.05 -13.56 15.23
C THR A 111 -23.30 -12.40 15.89
N CYS A 112 -22.37 -12.69 16.82
CA CYS A 112 -21.56 -11.67 17.47
C CYS A 112 -20.63 -10.96 16.48
N PHE A 113 -20.01 -11.71 15.57
CA PHE A 113 -19.12 -11.18 14.54
C PHE A 113 -19.85 -10.33 13.51
N ALA A 114 -21.08 -10.69 13.13
CA ALA A 114 -21.90 -9.89 12.24
C ALA A 114 -22.20 -8.52 12.86
N ALA A 115 -22.69 -8.50 14.11
CA ALA A 115 -22.98 -7.26 14.82
C ALA A 115 -21.73 -6.37 14.98
N MET A 116 -20.58 -6.96 15.31
CA MET A 116 -19.34 -6.19 15.44
C MET A 116 -18.80 -5.69 14.10
N ARG A 117 -18.89 -6.48 13.03
CA ARG A 117 -18.49 -6.07 11.69
C ARG A 117 -19.26 -4.85 11.24
N GLU A 118 -20.58 -4.85 11.41
CA GLU A 118 -21.45 -3.74 11.00
C GLU A 118 -20.99 -2.43 11.65
N GLU A 119 -20.71 -2.45 12.95
CA GLU A 119 -20.25 -1.25 13.68
C GLU A 119 -18.82 -0.82 13.31
N ILE A 120 -17.93 -1.78 13.01
CA ILE A 120 -16.58 -1.48 12.52
C ILE A 120 -16.64 -0.80 11.16
N GLU A 121 -17.44 -1.33 10.23
CA GLU A 121 -17.59 -0.79 8.88
C GLU A 121 -18.30 0.57 8.92
N ALA A 122 -19.31 0.74 9.77
CA ALA A 122 -20.02 2.02 9.97
C ALA A 122 -19.11 3.15 10.47
N GLU A 123 -18.12 2.84 11.30
CA GLU A 123 -17.11 3.80 11.76
C GLU A 123 -15.89 3.88 10.80
N GLY A 124 -15.98 3.29 9.61
CA GLY A 124 -14.94 3.36 8.57
C GLY A 124 -13.68 2.56 8.89
N GLY A 125 -13.82 1.48 9.66
CA GLY A 125 -12.81 0.44 9.85
C GLY A 125 -12.93 -0.67 8.80
N THR A 126 -11.86 -1.42 8.61
CA THR A 126 -11.84 -2.61 7.75
C THR A 126 -11.55 -3.84 8.60
N VAL A 127 -12.40 -4.86 8.52
CA VAL A 127 -12.12 -6.17 9.14
C VAL A 127 -11.05 -6.88 8.32
N GLU A 128 -9.91 -7.18 8.95
CA GLU A 128 -8.79 -7.85 8.30
C GLU A 128 -8.98 -9.37 8.35
N LYS A 129 -9.27 -9.92 9.54
CA LYS A 129 -9.42 -11.37 9.75
C LYS A 129 -10.12 -11.72 11.05
N PHE A 130 -10.55 -12.97 11.12
CA PHE A 130 -11.05 -13.64 12.32
C PHE A 130 -10.01 -14.68 12.77
N ILE A 131 -9.73 -14.75 14.07
CA ILE A 131 -8.81 -15.70 14.68
C ILE A 131 -9.55 -16.36 15.85
N GLY A 132 -10.17 -17.51 15.59
CA GLY A 132 -11.03 -18.17 16.58
C GLY A 132 -12.26 -17.32 16.91
N ASP A 133 -12.38 -16.95 18.17
CA ASP A 133 -13.36 -16.05 18.78
C ASP A 133 -12.97 -14.56 18.68
N ALA A 134 -11.77 -14.26 18.17
CA ALA A 134 -11.29 -12.90 18.01
C ALA A 134 -11.52 -12.33 16.60
N ILE A 135 -11.86 -11.05 16.53
CA ILE A 135 -11.90 -10.21 15.33
C ILE A 135 -10.74 -9.20 15.35
N VAL A 136 -10.09 -9.05 14.19
CA VAL A 136 -9.04 -8.05 13.97
C VAL A 136 -9.52 -7.05 12.94
N ALA A 137 -9.59 -5.78 13.31
CA ALA A 137 -9.96 -4.70 12.43
C ALA A 137 -8.93 -3.58 12.44
N VAL A 138 -8.86 -2.84 11.33
CA VAL A 138 -7.90 -1.75 11.14
C VAL A 138 -8.63 -0.49 10.72
N PHE A 139 -8.30 0.63 11.36
CA PHE A 139 -8.81 1.96 11.09
C PHE A 139 -7.70 2.85 10.52
N GLY A 140 -8.09 3.79 9.64
CA GLY A 140 -7.15 4.71 8.95
C GLY A 140 -6.60 4.16 7.64
N VAL A 141 -7.25 3.12 7.09
CA VAL A 141 -6.70 2.29 6.05
C VAL A 141 -7.87 1.55 5.36
N PRO A 142 -8.01 1.54 4.02
CA PRO A 142 -7.23 2.23 2.98
C PRO A 142 -7.48 3.73 2.89
N VAL A 143 -8.61 4.19 3.41
CA VAL A 143 -9.00 5.61 3.44
C VAL A 143 -8.55 6.23 4.76
N ALA A 144 -7.77 7.30 4.67
CA ALA A 144 -7.51 8.17 5.81
C ALA A 144 -8.74 9.06 5.99
N HIS A 145 -9.24 9.14 7.22
CA HIS A 145 -10.30 10.06 7.59
C HIS A 145 -9.68 11.20 8.39
N GLU A 146 -10.35 12.37 8.40
CA GLU A 146 -9.92 13.54 9.18
C GLU A 146 -9.95 13.25 10.69
N ASP A 147 -10.87 12.39 11.14
CA ASP A 147 -11.00 11.94 12.52
C ASP A 147 -9.92 10.93 12.95
N ASP A 148 -9.46 11.04 14.21
CA ASP A 148 -8.48 10.12 14.80
C ASP A 148 -8.97 8.66 14.69
N PRO A 149 -8.23 7.76 14.01
CA PRO A 149 -8.55 6.34 13.91
C PRO A 149 -8.77 5.65 15.27
N SER A 150 -8.17 6.16 16.35
CA SER A 150 -8.34 5.71 17.73
C SER A 150 -9.76 5.95 18.26
N ASP A 151 -10.34 7.11 17.97
CA ASP A 151 -11.67 7.48 18.48
C ASP A 151 -12.77 6.71 17.76
N ARG A 152 -12.62 6.52 16.44
CA ARG A 152 -13.50 5.66 15.64
C ARG A 152 -13.47 4.21 16.10
N ALA A 153 -12.27 3.66 16.35
CA ALA A 153 -12.14 2.32 16.91
C ALA A 153 -12.80 2.19 18.29
N ALA A 154 -12.71 3.21 19.14
CA ALA A 154 -13.37 3.24 20.45
C ALA A 154 -14.90 3.30 20.32
N ARG A 155 -15.44 4.08 19.38
CA ARG A 155 -16.88 4.14 19.11
C ARG A 155 -17.42 2.82 18.56
N ALA A 156 -16.76 2.25 17.55
CA ALA A 156 -17.10 0.95 16.97
C ALA A 156 -17.14 -0.13 18.05
N ARG A 157 -16.11 -0.18 18.90
CA ARG A 157 -16.08 -1.07 20.07
C ARG A 157 -17.30 -0.87 20.97
N SER A 158 -17.59 0.38 21.35
CA SER A 158 -18.66 0.66 22.30
C SER A 158 -20.04 0.26 21.77
N ARG A 159 -20.28 0.45 20.47
CA ARG A 159 -21.53 0.09 19.81
C ARG A 159 -21.62 -1.41 19.59
N GLY A 160 -20.55 -2.04 19.09
CA GLY A 160 -20.50 -3.49 18.91
C GLY A 160 -20.67 -4.25 20.23
N LEU A 161 -20.15 -3.72 21.34
CA LEU A 161 -20.39 -4.25 22.69
C LEU A 161 -21.86 -4.23 23.12
N ARG A 162 -22.65 -3.26 22.63
CA ARG A 162 -24.09 -3.14 22.93
C ARG A 162 -24.94 -3.97 21.95
N ALA A 163 -24.48 -4.11 20.71
CA ALA A 163 -25.20 -4.81 19.65
C ALA A 163 -24.96 -6.34 19.68
N ALA A 164 -23.79 -6.80 20.13
CA ALA A 164 -23.47 -8.23 20.18
C ALA A 164 -24.09 -8.90 21.43
N PRO A 165 -24.80 -10.03 21.27
CA PRO A 165 -25.27 -10.84 22.39
C PRO A 165 -24.10 -11.61 23.02
N GLY A 166 -23.32 -10.94 23.87
CA GLY A 166 -22.14 -11.48 24.54
C GLY A 166 -21.11 -10.38 24.81
N ALA A 167 -20.43 -10.42 25.95
CA ALA A 167 -19.46 -9.37 26.30
C ALA A 167 -18.24 -9.45 25.37
N VAL A 168 -18.17 -8.64 24.34
CA VAL A 168 -17.00 -8.59 23.45
C VAL A 168 -15.87 -7.75 24.06
N GLY A 169 -14.87 -8.40 24.66
CA GLY A 169 -13.69 -7.71 25.17
C GLY A 169 -12.87 -7.16 24.01
N ALA A 170 -12.80 -5.84 23.85
CA ALA A 170 -11.97 -5.23 22.81
C ALA A 170 -10.86 -4.37 23.38
N ARG A 171 -9.72 -4.27 22.69
CA ARG A 171 -8.62 -3.38 23.05
C ARG A 171 -8.09 -2.72 21.78
N PRO A 172 -8.12 -1.38 21.69
CA PRO A 172 -7.43 -0.68 20.62
C PRO A 172 -5.92 -0.70 20.92
N ASP A 173 -5.14 -1.14 19.94
CA ASP A 173 -3.69 -0.99 19.94
C ASP A 173 -3.28 0.00 18.85
N ARG A 174 -2.37 0.92 19.19
CA ARG A 174 -1.83 1.91 18.26
C ARG A 174 -0.64 1.30 17.55
N ALA A 175 -0.89 0.67 16.41
CA ALA A 175 0.15 0.12 15.57
C ALA A 175 0.51 1.06 14.40
N ARG A 176 1.77 1.07 13.97
CA ARG A 176 2.16 1.73 12.70
C ARG A 176 2.14 0.69 11.59
N SER A 177 1.19 0.80 10.67
CA SER A 177 1.16 -0.09 9.50
C SER A 177 2.14 0.37 8.42
N ARG A 178 2.90 -0.58 7.88
CA ARG A 178 3.70 -0.40 6.66
C ARG A 178 2.91 -1.06 5.52
N ARG A 179 2.20 -0.30 4.69
CA ARG A 179 1.71 -0.88 3.43
C ARG A 179 2.90 -1.15 2.50
N GLY A 180 3.17 -2.43 2.24
CA GLY A 180 3.80 -2.86 1.00
C GLY A 180 2.69 -3.08 -0.02
N ALA A 181 2.91 -2.65 -1.26
CA ALA A 181 1.99 -2.87 -2.36
C ALA A 181 1.61 -4.35 -2.45
N ALA A 182 0.36 -4.69 -2.12
CA ALA A 182 -0.20 -5.96 -2.48
C ALA A 182 -0.38 -5.94 -4.00
N ARG A 183 0.45 -6.71 -4.72
CA ARG A 183 0.22 -6.97 -6.15
C ARG A 183 -1.20 -7.55 -6.29
N PRO A 184 -2.07 -7.02 -7.16
CA PRO A 184 -3.32 -7.69 -7.47
C PRO A 184 -3.00 -9.08 -8.04
N ARG A 185 -3.58 -10.12 -7.45
CA ARG A 185 -3.51 -11.48 -8.01
C ARG A 185 -4.23 -11.48 -9.36
N PRO A 186 -3.63 -12.02 -10.44
CA PRO A 186 -4.32 -12.14 -11.70
C PRO A 186 -5.53 -13.06 -11.52
N ARG A 187 -6.69 -12.61 -11.98
CA ARG A 187 -7.89 -13.45 -12.11
C ARG A 187 -7.59 -14.48 -13.20
N ARG A 188 -7.69 -15.76 -12.84
CA ARG A 188 -7.73 -16.87 -13.80
C ARG A 188 -9.12 -16.98 -14.39
#